data_AF-A0A7K3QYK1-F1
#
_entry.id   AF-A0A7K3QYK1-F1
#
_cell.length_a   1.000
_cell.length_b   1.000
_cell.length_c   1.000
_cell.angle_alpha   90.00
_cell.angle_beta   90.00
_cell.angle_gamma   90.00
#
_symmetry.space_group_name_H-M   'P 1'
#
loop_
_entity.id
_entity.type
_entity.pdbx_description
1 polymer ?
#
loop_
_entity_poly.entity_id
_entity_poly.type
_entity_poly.pdbx_seq_one_letter_code
_entity_poly.pdbx_strand_id
1 'polypeptide(L)'
;MPASPSTARAINDRLALRLLQQEGPLTAGQLKQLTGLSRPTVSDLVERLTVSGLIRVVGESGEQRRGPNARLYGIAADRAHLAALDVRTGGVLVLVSDLVGRVLAEVAVPIDAGSGTGPAVEQAVAAVEEAARKAGPDAWAGLHTVGIGAPGLVDPATGDLRDSSGLPAWHRSLVAALQWRLPKARVTVENETNLAALAEQREGAARDRDTFVLLWLGHGVGAAVVLDGRLRRGASGGTGEIGFLPVPGTGSLPSATDCDGGFHALAGAAAIVALAREHGLPA
;
A
#
# COMPACT_ATOMS: atom_id res chain seq x y z
N MET A 1 -6.17 17.18 27.97
CA MET A 1 -4.90 17.86 28.34
C MET A 1 -4.35 18.56 27.10
N PRO A 2 -3.91 19.82 27.19
CA PRO A 2 -3.26 20.49 26.05
C PRO A 2 -2.01 19.72 25.62
N ALA A 3 -1.72 19.72 24.31
CA ALA A 3 -0.54 19.07 23.77
C ALA A 3 0.73 19.71 24.37
N SER A 4 1.71 18.89 24.73
CA SER A 4 3.02 19.41 25.14
C SER A 4 3.70 20.14 23.97
N PRO A 5 4.66 21.03 24.22
CA PRO A 5 5.39 21.71 23.15
C PRO A 5 6.05 20.77 22.13
N SER A 6 6.53 19.60 22.57
CA SER A 6 7.10 18.59 21.68
C SER A 6 6.04 17.90 20.81
N THR A 7 4.87 17.59 21.39
CA THR A 7 3.74 17.02 20.65
C THR A 7 3.20 18.00 19.61
N ALA A 8 3.05 19.29 19.97
CA ALA A 8 2.60 20.31 19.04
C ALA A 8 3.57 20.46 17.85
N ARG A 9 4.88 20.42 18.09
CA ARG A 9 5.90 20.44 17.02
C ARG A 9 5.79 19.24 16.09
N ALA A 10 5.66 18.03 16.65
CA ALA A 10 5.51 16.82 15.85
C ALA A 10 4.24 16.83 14.99
N ILE A 11 3.13 17.37 15.50
CA ILE A 11 1.89 17.56 14.75
C ILE A 11 2.12 18.51 13.57
N ASN A 12 2.76 19.64 13.81
CA ASN A 12 3.04 20.63 12.77
C ASN A 12 3.98 20.07 11.69
N ASP A 13 5.03 19.35 12.09
CA ASP A 13 5.98 18.70 11.16
C ASP A 13 5.26 17.70 10.25
N ARG A 14 4.39 16.87 10.85
CA ARG A 14 3.60 15.90 10.09
C ARG A 14 2.61 16.56 9.14
N LEU A 15 2.01 17.68 9.54
CA LEU A 15 1.14 18.47 8.66
C LEU A 15 1.91 19.02 7.45
N ALA A 16 3.08 19.62 7.69
CA ALA A 16 3.90 20.16 6.60
C ALA A 16 4.41 19.08 5.65
N LEU A 17 4.89 17.93 6.17
CA LEU A 17 5.30 16.81 5.33
C LEU A 17 4.14 16.25 4.49
N ARG A 18 2.93 16.18 5.06
CA ARG A 18 1.73 15.76 4.32
C ARG A 18 1.42 16.74 3.19
N LEU A 19 1.47 18.05 3.45
CA LEU A 19 1.26 19.06 2.40
C LEU A 19 2.30 18.96 1.30
N LEU A 20 3.59 18.80 1.65
CA LEU A 20 4.66 18.62 0.66
C LEU A 20 4.51 17.33 -0.17
N GLN A 21 3.93 16.28 0.42
CA GLN A 21 3.64 15.04 -0.29
C GLN A 21 2.45 15.21 -1.27
N GLN A 22 1.43 15.98 -0.89
CA GLN A 22 0.19 16.15 -1.66
C GLN A 22 0.31 17.23 -2.75
N GLU A 23 0.93 18.36 -2.42
CA GLU A 23 1.02 19.54 -3.28
C GLU A 23 2.35 19.61 -4.05
N GLY A 24 3.31 18.75 -3.70
CA GLY A 24 4.70 18.84 -4.18
C GLY A 24 5.50 19.94 -3.48
N PRO A 25 6.59 20.44 -4.11
CA PRO A 25 7.44 21.45 -3.51
C PRO A 25 6.73 22.78 -3.22
N LEU A 26 6.89 23.29 -2.00
CA LEU A 26 6.25 24.52 -1.53
C LEU A 26 7.26 25.53 -0.99
N THR A 27 6.94 26.81 -1.14
CA THR A 27 7.65 27.89 -0.45
C THR A 27 7.24 27.95 1.03
N ALA A 28 8.09 28.54 1.88
CA ALA A 28 7.71 28.83 3.27
C ALA A 28 6.45 29.72 3.37
N GLY A 29 6.22 30.58 2.38
CA GLY A 29 4.99 31.40 2.29
C GLY A 29 3.74 30.54 2.05
N GLN A 30 3.80 29.58 1.14
CA GLN A 30 2.71 28.65 0.87
C GLN A 30 2.45 27.72 2.05
N LEU A 31 3.50 27.18 2.67
CA LEU A 31 3.37 26.38 3.90
C LEU A 31 2.65 27.17 4.99
N LYS A 32 2.99 28.45 5.20
CA LYS A 32 2.28 29.33 6.13
C LYS A 32 0.79 29.45 5.79
N GLN A 33 0.46 29.70 4.52
CA GLN A 33 -0.93 29.87 4.09
C GLN A 33 -1.75 28.59 4.28
N LEU A 34 -1.20 27.44 3.87
CA LEU A 34 -1.90 26.15 3.91
C LEU A 34 -2.01 25.58 5.34
N THR A 35 -1.02 25.84 6.20
CA THR A 35 -1.03 25.35 7.59
C THR A 35 -1.73 26.29 8.57
N GLY A 36 -1.90 27.57 8.22
CA GLY A 36 -2.41 28.61 9.14
C GLY A 36 -1.44 28.99 10.27
N LEU A 37 -0.20 28.49 10.24
CA LEU A 37 0.80 28.75 11.29
C LEU A 37 1.40 30.16 11.19
N SER A 38 1.97 30.63 12.30
CA SER A 38 2.68 31.91 12.33
C SER A 38 3.97 31.85 11.51
N ARG A 39 4.47 33.00 11.03
CA ARG A 39 5.73 33.06 10.25
C ARG A 39 6.93 32.50 11.05
N PRO A 40 7.15 32.85 12.32
CA PRO A 40 8.21 32.23 13.12
C PRO A 40 8.07 30.70 13.21
N THR A 41 6.85 30.20 13.44
CA THR A 41 6.60 28.75 13.55
C THR A 41 6.94 28.00 12.26
N VAL A 42 6.62 28.57 11.10
CA VAL A 42 6.98 27.96 9.80
C VAL A 42 8.48 28.00 9.56
N SER A 43 9.16 29.10 9.90
CA SER A 43 10.62 29.17 9.82
C SER A 43 11.28 28.08 10.67
N ASP A 44 10.89 27.95 11.94
CA ASP A 44 11.43 26.94 12.86
C ASP A 44 11.15 25.51 12.37
N LEU A 45 9.98 25.27 11.78
CA LEU A 45 9.61 23.98 11.20
C LEU A 45 10.47 23.65 9.99
N VAL A 46 10.62 24.59 9.06
CA VAL A 46 11.41 24.40 7.83
C VAL A 46 12.87 24.15 8.18
N GLU A 47 13.43 24.92 9.11
CA GLU A 47 14.79 24.72 9.61
C GLU A 47 14.94 23.34 10.24
N ARG A 48 14.05 22.95 11.16
CA ARG A 48 14.11 21.63 11.81
C ARG A 48 14.03 20.47 10.81
N LEU A 49 13.09 20.52 9.87
CA LEU A 49 12.94 19.48 8.85
C LEU A 49 14.16 19.45 7.91
N THR A 50 14.74 20.60 7.58
CA THR A 50 15.96 20.68 6.76
C THR A 50 17.18 20.12 7.50
N VAL A 51 17.37 20.49 8.76
CA VAL A 51 18.46 19.98 9.63
C VAL A 51 18.32 18.47 9.83
N SER A 52 17.10 17.97 10.01
CA SER A 52 16.86 16.52 10.05
C SER A 52 17.08 15.85 8.69
N GLY A 53 17.14 16.61 7.60
CA GLY A 53 17.28 16.20 6.20
C GLY A 53 16.02 15.59 5.58
N LEU A 54 14.84 15.78 6.20
CA LEU A 54 13.57 15.28 5.67
C LEU A 54 13.08 16.11 4.48
N ILE A 55 13.48 17.38 4.41
CA ILE A 55 13.23 18.27 3.29
C ILE A 55 14.53 18.89 2.81
N ARG A 56 14.56 19.33 1.56
CA ARG A 56 15.66 20.09 0.96
C ARG A 56 15.13 21.17 0.03
N VAL A 57 15.99 22.13 -0.31
CA VAL A 57 15.68 23.09 -1.37
C VAL A 57 15.78 22.35 -2.70
N VAL A 58 14.69 22.35 -3.47
CA VAL A 58 14.59 21.66 -4.77
C VAL A 58 14.43 22.63 -5.94
N GLY A 59 14.44 23.93 -5.66
CA GLY A 59 14.36 24.98 -6.66
C GLY A 59 14.03 26.33 -6.04
N GLU A 60 13.67 27.27 -6.91
CA GLU A 60 13.25 28.61 -6.55
C GLU A 60 11.97 28.98 -7.30
N SER A 61 11.08 29.74 -6.66
CA SER A 61 9.86 30.22 -7.28
C SER A 61 10.14 31.49 -8.09
N GLY A 62 10.08 31.35 -9.41
CA GLY A 62 9.94 32.47 -10.35
C GLY A 62 11.03 32.58 -11.42
N GLU A 63 10.69 32.27 -12.66
CA GLU A 63 11.34 32.86 -13.85
C GLU A 63 10.69 34.23 -14.24
N GLN A 64 9.60 34.66 -13.59
CA GLN A 64 8.74 35.76 -14.09
C GLN A 64 8.33 36.87 -13.08
N ARG A 65 8.93 37.01 -11.89
CA ARG A 65 8.60 38.13 -10.97
C ARG A 65 9.82 38.92 -10.50
N ARG A 66 9.69 40.25 -10.45
CA ARG A 66 10.66 41.16 -9.81
C ARG A 66 10.62 40.97 -8.28
N GLY A 67 11.69 40.42 -7.73
CA GLY A 67 11.94 40.20 -6.30
C GLY A 67 12.92 39.03 -6.10
N PRO A 68 13.55 38.87 -4.92
CA PRO A 68 14.34 37.67 -4.65
C PRO A 68 13.44 36.44 -4.71
N ASN A 69 13.81 35.45 -5.51
CA ASN A 69 13.03 34.22 -5.66
C ASN A 69 12.89 33.50 -4.31
N ALA A 70 11.67 33.04 -3.98
CA ALA A 70 11.48 32.29 -2.75
C ALA A 70 11.88 30.82 -2.97
N ARG A 71 12.68 30.26 -2.06
CA ARG A 71 13.11 28.86 -2.09
C ARG A 71 11.90 27.91 -2.07
N LEU A 72 11.94 26.91 -2.94
CA LEU A 72 11.00 25.79 -2.93
C LEU A 72 11.60 24.64 -2.12
N TYR A 73 10.88 24.22 -1.10
CA TYR A 73 11.23 23.09 -0.26
C TYR A 73 10.45 21.87 -0.72
N GLY A 74 11.13 20.75 -0.91
CA GLY A 74 10.51 19.46 -1.23
C GLY A 74 11.01 18.38 -0.27
N ILE A 75 10.27 17.28 -0.17
CA ILE A 75 10.73 16.09 0.56
C ILE A 75 12.03 15.60 -0.08
N ALA A 76 13.01 15.22 0.74
CA ALA A 76 14.22 14.53 0.28
C ALA A 76 13.83 13.09 -0.12
N ALA A 77 13.27 12.95 -1.33
CA ALA A 77 12.60 11.74 -1.79
C ALA A 77 13.52 10.51 -1.80
N ASP A 78 14.78 10.72 -2.15
CA ASP A 78 15.88 9.75 -2.21
C ASP A 78 16.39 9.29 -0.83
N ARG A 79 15.91 9.88 0.27
CA ARG A 79 16.33 9.53 1.62
C ARG A 79 15.96 8.09 2.01
N ALA A 80 14.93 7.52 1.38
CA ALA A 80 14.56 6.13 1.58
C ALA A 80 13.85 5.57 0.34
N HIS A 81 14.04 4.27 0.13
CA HIS A 81 13.41 3.51 -0.95
C HIS A 81 12.43 2.50 -0.36
N LEU A 82 11.30 2.32 -1.03
CA LEU A 82 10.20 1.46 -0.61
C LEU A 82 9.95 0.42 -1.71
N ALA A 83 9.83 -0.84 -1.34
CA ALA A 83 9.33 -1.87 -2.26
C ALA A 83 7.85 -2.15 -1.97
N ALA A 84 7.05 -2.28 -3.01
CA ALA A 84 5.66 -2.73 -2.95
C ALA A 84 5.53 -3.99 -3.80
N LEU A 85 5.02 -5.06 -3.20
CA LEU A 85 4.77 -6.33 -3.84
C LEU A 85 3.26 -6.52 -3.99
N ASP A 86 2.80 -6.76 -5.21
CA ASP A 86 1.48 -7.30 -5.45
C ASP A 86 1.58 -8.80 -5.69
N VAL A 87 1.24 -9.58 -4.66
CA VAL A 87 1.31 -11.03 -4.65
C VAL A 87 -0.04 -11.59 -5.08
N ARG A 88 -0.01 -12.44 -6.11
CA ARG A 88 -1.18 -13.16 -6.63
C ARG A 88 -0.86 -14.65 -6.75
N THR A 89 -1.87 -15.45 -7.07
CA THR A 89 -1.69 -16.90 -7.22
C THR A 89 -0.76 -17.26 -8.39
N GLY A 90 -0.78 -16.48 -9.48
CA GLY A 90 0.03 -16.73 -10.68
C GLY A 90 1.34 -15.94 -10.78
N GLY A 91 1.73 -15.17 -9.77
CA GLY A 91 2.95 -14.36 -9.84
C GLY A 91 3.04 -13.24 -8.84
N VAL A 92 4.12 -12.47 -8.95
CA VAL A 92 4.35 -11.26 -8.17
C VAL A 92 4.78 -10.11 -9.07
N LEU A 93 4.18 -8.93 -8.83
CA LEU A 93 4.65 -7.66 -9.35
C LEU A 93 5.37 -6.92 -8.23
N VAL A 94 6.56 -6.39 -8.51
CA VAL A 94 7.36 -5.61 -7.57
C VAL A 94 7.61 -4.23 -8.15
N LEU A 95 7.27 -3.21 -7.37
CA LEU A 95 7.65 -1.82 -7.62
C LEU A 95 8.63 -1.35 -6.56
N VAL A 96 9.64 -0.60 -6.96
CA VAL A 96 10.48 0.17 -6.04
C VAL A 96 10.24 1.64 -6.29
N SER A 97 9.99 2.39 -5.21
CA SER A 97 9.67 3.82 -5.23
C SER A 97 10.52 4.62 -4.25
N ASP A 98 10.57 5.93 -4.47
CA ASP A 98 11.10 6.90 -3.51
C ASP A 98 10.04 7.27 -2.44
N LEU A 99 10.39 8.14 -1.47
CA LEU A 99 9.47 8.53 -0.40
C LEU A 99 8.23 9.32 -0.85
N VAL A 100 8.23 9.89 -2.06
CA VAL A 100 7.07 10.61 -2.61
C VAL A 100 6.23 9.73 -3.53
N GLY A 101 6.58 8.45 -3.67
CA GLY A 101 5.82 7.47 -4.44
C GLY A 101 6.17 7.42 -5.92
N ARG A 102 7.25 8.08 -6.36
CA ARG A 102 7.71 7.94 -7.74
C ARG A 102 8.29 6.54 -7.94
N VAL A 103 7.74 5.79 -8.89
CA VAL A 103 8.26 4.48 -9.28
C VAL A 103 9.63 4.66 -9.97
N LEU A 104 10.63 3.96 -9.46
CA LEU A 104 12.00 3.95 -9.96
C LEU A 104 12.30 2.68 -10.77
N ALA A 105 11.70 1.57 -10.38
CA ALA A 105 11.81 0.29 -11.08
C ALA A 105 10.57 -0.57 -10.88
N GLU A 106 10.34 -1.43 -11.87
CA GLU A 106 9.25 -2.39 -11.90
C GLU A 106 9.77 -3.74 -12.41
N VAL A 107 9.35 -4.81 -11.75
CA VAL A 107 9.66 -6.19 -12.13
C VAL A 107 8.43 -7.05 -11.90
N ALA A 108 7.95 -7.74 -12.93
CA ALA A 108 6.91 -8.74 -12.83
C ALA A 108 7.49 -10.12 -13.12
N VAL A 109 7.17 -11.11 -12.28
CA VAL A 109 7.56 -12.51 -12.51
C VAL A 109 6.35 -13.43 -12.38
N PRO A 110 6.08 -14.29 -13.37
CA PRO A 110 5.07 -15.32 -13.25
C PRO A 110 5.57 -16.43 -12.30
N ILE A 111 4.69 -16.96 -11.47
CA ILE A 111 4.98 -18.09 -10.58
C ILE A 111 4.01 -19.21 -10.94
N ASP A 112 4.56 -20.33 -11.39
CA ASP A 112 3.76 -21.49 -11.78
C ASP A 112 3.21 -22.19 -10.53
N ALA A 113 1.93 -22.58 -10.56
CA ALA A 113 1.26 -23.26 -9.45
C ALA A 113 1.97 -24.56 -9.01
N GLY A 114 2.67 -25.23 -9.93
CA GLY A 114 3.44 -26.45 -9.70
C GLY A 114 4.90 -26.23 -9.26
N SER A 115 5.39 -24.99 -9.16
CA SER A 115 6.79 -24.70 -8.78
C SER A 115 7.17 -25.16 -7.37
N GLY A 116 6.18 -25.42 -6.52
CA GLY A 116 6.39 -25.71 -5.11
C GLY A 116 6.82 -24.48 -4.31
N THR A 117 6.75 -24.59 -2.98
CA THR A 117 6.90 -23.42 -2.09
C THR A 117 8.29 -22.78 -2.15
N GLY A 118 9.36 -23.57 -2.06
CA GLY A 118 10.73 -23.05 -2.04
C GLY A 118 11.11 -22.28 -3.30
N PRO A 119 10.98 -22.87 -4.51
CA PRO A 119 11.30 -22.19 -5.76
C PRO A 119 10.47 -20.92 -5.99
N ALA A 120 9.17 -20.94 -5.66
CA ALA A 120 8.31 -19.76 -5.76
C ALA A 120 8.78 -18.60 -4.86
N VAL A 121 9.18 -18.90 -3.62
CA VAL A 121 9.75 -17.91 -2.70
C VAL A 121 11.06 -17.33 -3.24
N GLU A 122 12.00 -18.17 -3.66
CA GLU A 122 13.29 -17.69 -4.18
C GLU A 122 13.11 -16.84 -5.44
N GLN A 123 12.17 -17.20 -6.33
CA GLN A 123 11.85 -16.42 -7.51
C GLN A 123 11.26 -15.04 -7.16
N ALA A 124 10.36 -14.98 -6.17
CA ALA A 124 9.79 -13.73 -5.71
C ALA A 124 10.82 -12.84 -4.99
N VAL A 125 11.70 -13.42 -4.16
CA VAL A 125 12.81 -12.69 -3.52
C VAL A 125 13.77 -12.13 -4.57
N ALA A 126 14.13 -12.93 -5.58
CA ALA A 126 14.97 -12.49 -6.68
C ALA A 126 14.34 -11.33 -7.47
N ALA A 127 13.01 -11.30 -7.62
CA ALA A 127 12.32 -10.17 -8.23
C ALA A 127 12.44 -8.88 -7.40
N VAL A 128 12.41 -8.98 -6.07
CA VAL A 128 12.65 -7.83 -5.17
C VAL A 128 14.08 -7.33 -5.28
N GLU A 129 15.05 -8.24 -5.23
CA GLU A 129 16.47 -7.90 -5.38
C GLU A 129 16.74 -7.24 -6.74
N GLU A 130 16.15 -7.77 -7.80
CA GLU A 130 16.28 -7.21 -9.15
C GLU A 130 15.64 -5.82 -9.28
N ALA A 131 14.45 -5.62 -8.72
CA ALA A 131 13.79 -4.32 -8.72
C ALA A 131 14.62 -3.29 -7.94
N ALA A 132 15.16 -3.66 -6.78
CA ALA A 132 16.03 -2.79 -5.99
C ALA A 132 17.32 -2.42 -6.74
N ARG A 133 17.94 -3.39 -7.43
CA ARG A 133 19.12 -3.16 -8.27
C ARG A 133 18.84 -2.20 -9.42
N LYS A 134 17.71 -2.37 -10.11
CA LYS A 134 17.27 -1.48 -11.19
C LYS A 134 16.94 -0.06 -10.71
N ALA A 135 16.41 0.07 -9.49
CA ALA A 135 16.07 1.37 -8.91
C ALA A 135 17.31 2.21 -8.55
N GLY A 136 18.47 1.59 -8.36
CA GLY A 136 19.75 2.27 -8.19
C GLY A 136 20.55 1.79 -6.97
N PRO A 137 21.78 2.29 -6.82
CA PRO A 137 22.71 1.82 -5.78
C PRO A 137 22.17 2.04 -4.36
N ASP A 138 21.46 3.14 -4.10
CA ASP A 138 20.91 3.44 -2.77
C ASP A 138 19.76 2.51 -2.40
N ALA A 139 18.89 2.19 -3.35
CA ALA A 139 17.81 1.21 -3.16
C ALA A 139 18.37 -0.19 -2.95
N TRP A 140 19.40 -0.57 -3.72
CA TRP A 140 20.11 -1.84 -3.57
C TRP A 140 20.86 -1.96 -2.25
N ALA A 141 21.47 -0.86 -1.77
CA ALA A 141 22.16 -0.83 -0.48
C ALA A 141 21.20 -1.05 0.70
N GLY A 142 19.93 -0.67 0.56
CA GLY A 142 18.90 -1.03 1.52
C GLY A 142 17.54 -0.39 1.25
N LEU A 143 16.52 -1.26 1.16
CA LEU A 143 15.13 -0.85 1.23
C LEU A 143 14.78 -0.48 2.69
N HIS A 144 14.05 0.62 2.87
CA HIS A 144 13.56 1.03 4.18
C HIS A 144 12.29 0.25 4.58
N THR A 145 11.40 -0.01 3.62
CA THR A 145 10.14 -0.72 3.86
C THR A 145 9.78 -1.58 2.66
N VAL A 146 9.24 -2.76 2.95
CA VAL A 146 8.67 -3.69 1.97
C VAL A 146 7.21 -3.90 2.33
N GLY A 147 6.31 -3.35 1.52
CA GLY A 147 4.87 -3.55 1.62
C GLY A 147 4.46 -4.73 0.73
N ILE A 148 3.65 -5.65 1.27
CA ILE A 148 3.16 -6.83 0.55
C ILE A 148 1.65 -6.80 0.56
N GLY A 149 1.05 -6.68 -0.63
CA GLY A 149 -0.38 -6.92 -0.85
C GLY A 149 -0.59 -8.36 -1.28
N ALA A 150 -1.32 -9.15 -0.50
CA ALA A 150 -1.54 -10.56 -0.81
C ALA A 150 -2.97 -10.99 -0.46
N PRO A 151 -3.54 -11.96 -1.20
CA PRO A 151 -4.78 -12.61 -0.79
C PRO A 151 -4.65 -13.25 0.59
N GLY A 152 -5.77 -13.27 1.30
CA GLY A 152 -5.92 -13.94 2.58
C GLY A 152 -6.04 -13.00 3.77
N LEU A 153 -6.05 -13.62 4.95
CA LEU A 153 -6.31 -12.97 6.23
C LEU A 153 -5.01 -12.54 6.90
N VAL A 154 -4.86 -11.23 7.08
CA VAL A 154 -3.76 -10.67 7.88
C VAL A 154 -4.25 -10.44 9.30
N ASP A 155 -3.55 -11.03 10.28
CA ASP A 155 -3.85 -10.83 11.69
C ASP A 155 -3.59 -9.36 12.08
N PRO A 156 -4.60 -8.60 12.55
CA PRO A 156 -4.43 -7.18 12.86
C PRO A 156 -3.50 -6.91 14.05
N ALA A 157 -3.28 -7.90 14.93
CA ALA A 157 -2.44 -7.77 16.12
C ALA A 157 -0.97 -8.10 15.81
N THR A 158 -0.70 -9.15 15.04
CA THR A 158 0.68 -9.57 14.73
C THR A 158 1.19 -9.06 13.37
N GLY A 159 0.29 -8.77 12.44
CA GLY A 159 0.64 -8.45 11.05
C GLY A 159 0.97 -9.70 10.20
N ASP A 160 0.73 -10.90 10.72
CA ASP A 160 1.04 -12.15 10.04
C ASP A 160 -0.06 -12.53 9.04
N LEU A 161 0.36 -13.00 7.86
CA LEU A 161 -0.53 -13.67 6.92
C LEU A 161 -0.86 -15.07 7.45
N ARG A 162 -2.15 -15.31 7.72
CA ARG A 162 -2.64 -16.58 8.24
C ARG A 162 -2.60 -17.67 7.17
N ASP A 163 -2.53 -18.90 7.65
CA ASP A 163 -2.66 -20.08 6.78
C ASP A 163 -4.11 -20.19 6.27
N SER A 164 -4.27 -20.53 4.99
CA SER A 164 -5.56 -20.64 4.32
C SER A 164 -5.51 -21.76 3.29
N SER A 165 -6.47 -22.68 3.34
CA SER A 165 -6.48 -23.89 2.49
C SER A 165 -6.62 -23.61 0.99
N GLY A 166 -7.03 -22.40 0.59
CA GLY A 166 -7.19 -22.01 -0.81
C GLY A 166 -6.01 -21.23 -1.40
N LEU A 167 -5.00 -20.88 -0.59
CA LEU A 167 -3.89 -20.02 -1.02
C LEU A 167 -2.56 -20.76 -1.06
N PRO A 168 -1.68 -20.44 -2.04
CA PRO A 168 -0.37 -21.06 -2.11
C PRO A 168 0.46 -20.78 -0.85
N ALA A 169 1.02 -21.83 -0.24
CA ALA A 169 1.84 -21.73 0.97
C ALA A 169 3.06 -20.78 0.81
N TRP A 170 3.52 -20.56 -0.43
CA TRP A 170 4.62 -19.63 -0.71
C TRP A 170 4.30 -18.18 -0.39
N HIS A 171 3.03 -17.76 -0.37
CA HIS A 171 2.64 -16.39 0.01
C HIS A 171 3.11 -16.08 1.43
N ARG A 172 2.80 -16.96 2.39
CA ARG A 172 3.24 -16.81 3.79
C ARG A 172 4.75 -17.00 3.94
N SER A 173 5.32 -17.99 3.25
CA SER A 173 6.76 -18.24 3.31
C SER A 173 7.59 -17.09 2.74
N LEU A 174 7.08 -16.37 1.75
CA LEU A 174 7.72 -15.18 1.17
C LEU A 174 7.87 -14.06 2.20
N VAL A 175 6.84 -13.81 3.02
CA VAL A 175 6.90 -12.79 4.07
C VAL A 175 8.04 -13.08 5.04
N ALA A 176 8.12 -14.32 5.52
CA ALA A 176 9.18 -14.76 6.42
C ALA A 176 10.57 -14.68 5.76
N ALA A 177 10.67 -15.08 4.49
CA ALA A 177 11.91 -15.00 3.73
C ALA A 177 12.39 -13.56 3.56
N LEU A 178 11.50 -12.62 3.25
CA LEU A 178 11.83 -11.20 3.12
C LEU A 178 12.25 -10.58 4.46
N GLN A 179 11.58 -10.92 5.56
CA GLN A 179 11.98 -10.50 6.91
C GLN A 179 13.39 -10.99 7.26
N TRP A 180 13.72 -12.23 6.87
CA TRP A 180 15.04 -12.81 7.12
C TRP A 180 16.14 -12.23 6.22
N ARG A 181 15.87 -12.09 4.91
CA ARG A 181 16.82 -11.57 3.91
C ARG A 181 17.06 -10.05 4.06
N LEU A 182 16.06 -9.30 4.49
CA LEU A 182 16.08 -7.84 4.59
C LEU A 182 15.87 -7.37 6.04
N PRO A 183 16.75 -7.73 6.99
CA PRO A 183 16.51 -7.51 8.42
C PRO A 183 16.47 -6.04 8.84
N LYS A 184 16.96 -5.12 7.99
CA LYS A 184 16.89 -3.68 8.22
C LYS A 184 15.60 -3.05 7.67
N ALA A 185 14.93 -3.73 6.74
CA ALA A 185 13.71 -3.24 6.14
C ALA A 185 12.52 -3.58 7.03
N ARG A 186 11.58 -2.64 7.15
CA ARG A 186 10.28 -2.94 7.75
C ARG A 186 9.42 -3.71 6.75
N VAL A 187 9.16 -4.99 6.99
CA VAL A 187 8.24 -5.78 6.17
C VAL A 187 6.83 -5.69 6.75
N THR A 188 5.86 -5.32 5.93
CA THR A 188 4.43 -5.24 6.31
C THR A 188 3.58 -5.95 5.27
N VAL A 189 2.56 -6.67 5.73
CA VAL A 189 1.59 -7.35 4.87
C VAL A 189 0.22 -6.73 5.06
N GLU A 190 -0.56 -6.65 4.00
CA GLU A 190 -1.96 -6.27 4.03
C GLU A 190 -2.72 -7.08 2.96
N ASN A 191 -4.02 -7.25 3.18
CA ASN A 191 -4.90 -7.81 2.18
C ASN A 191 -4.96 -6.90 0.93
N GLU A 192 -4.95 -7.47 -0.26
CA GLU A 192 -4.97 -6.74 -1.52
C GLU A 192 -6.24 -5.90 -1.73
N THR A 193 -7.39 -6.41 -1.27
CA THR A 193 -8.67 -5.69 -1.34
C THR A 193 -8.64 -4.45 -0.44
N ASN A 194 -8.03 -4.58 0.74
CA ASN A 194 -7.79 -3.47 1.65
C ASN A 194 -6.86 -2.41 1.04
N LEU A 195 -5.76 -2.83 0.40
CA LEU A 195 -4.85 -1.92 -0.28
C LEU A 195 -5.51 -1.22 -1.47
N ALA A 196 -6.34 -1.93 -2.24
CA ALA A 196 -7.13 -1.35 -3.31
C ALA A 196 -8.05 -0.24 -2.79
N ALA A 197 -8.74 -0.45 -1.66
CA ALA A 197 -9.56 0.60 -1.06
C ALA A 197 -8.73 1.81 -0.61
N LEU A 198 -7.53 1.59 -0.05
CA LEU A 198 -6.63 2.69 0.30
C LEU A 198 -6.12 3.44 -0.94
N ALA A 199 -5.88 2.76 -2.05
CA ALA A 199 -5.52 3.38 -3.32
C ALA A 199 -6.68 4.22 -3.88
N GLU A 200 -7.91 3.67 -3.89
CA GLU A 200 -9.11 4.39 -4.33
C GLU A 200 -9.40 5.64 -3.49
N GLN A 201 -9.13 5.58 -2.17
CA GLN A 201 -9.25 6.73 -1.27
C GLN A 201 -8.17 7.78 -1.48
N ARG A 202 -6.97 7.40 -1.92
CA ARG A 202 -5.86 8.35 -2.11
C ARG A 202 -5.87 8.99 -3.47
N GLU A 203 -6.10 8.20 -4.52
CA GLU A 203 -5.86 8.59 -5.90
C GLU A 203 -7.04 8.28 -6.84
N GLY A 204 -7.94 7.39 -6.43
CA GLY A 204 -9.04 6.91 -7.28
C GLY A 204 -10.40 7.57 -7.05
N ALA A 205 -11.44 6.75 -7.13
CA ALA A 205 -12.84 7.16 -7.13
C ALA A 205 -13.38 7.57 -5.74
N ALA A 206 -12.65 7.28 -4.66
CA ALA A 206 -13.06 7.55 -3.29
C ALA A 206 -12.28 8.69 -2.60
N ARG A 207 -11.57 9.54 -3.38
CA ARG A 207 -10.73 10.64 -2.86
C ARG A 207 -11.44 11.65 -1.97
N ASP A 208 -12.72 11.89 -2.21
CA ASP A 208 -13.57 12.80 -1.45
C ASP A 208 -14.44 12.07 -0.41
N ARG A 209 -14.20 10.77 -0.18
CA ARG A 209 -15.01 9.92 0.68
C ARG A 209 -14.20 9.36 1.85
N ASP A 210 -14.67 9.64 3.05
CA ASP A 210 -14.13 9.06 4.28
C ASP A 210 -14.83 7.75 4.66
N THR A 211 -16.01 7.48 4.11
CA THR A 211 -16.83 6.32 4.43
C THR A 211 -17.33 5.65 3.14
N PHE A 212 -16.86 4.44 2.87
CA PHE A 212 -17.24 3.66 1.69
C PHE A 212 -16.90 2.17 1.87
N VAL A 213 -17.46 1.35 0.98
CA VAL A 213 -17.09 -0.05 0.82
C VAL A 213 -16.59 -0.23 -0.60
N LEU A 214 -15.40 -0.84 -0.75
CA LEU A 214 -14.92 -1.33 -2.04
C LEU A 214 -15.36 -2.79 -2.17
N LEU A 215 -16.00 -3.14 -3.28
CA LEU A 215 -16.31 -4.53 -3.62
C LEU A 215 -15.28 -5.04 -4.62
N TRP A 216 -14.63 -6.13 -4.28
CA TRP A 216 -13.69 -6.82 -5.15
C TRP A 216 -14.35 -8.04 -5.76
N LEU A 217 -14.63 -7.96 -7.06
CA LEU A 217 -15.29 -9.01 -7.83
C LEU A 217 -14.35 -9.48 -8.95
N GLY A 218 -13.65 -10.59 -8.71
CA GLY A 218 -12.70 -11.14 -9.67
C GLY A 218 -12.45 -12.61 -9.41
N HIS A 219 -11.17 -13.01 -9.41
CA HIS A 219 -10.78 -14.37 -9.04
C HIS A 219 -11.22 -14.74 -7.63
N GLY A 220 -11.15 -13.78 -6.69
CA GLY A 220 -11.77 -13.84 -5.37
C GLY A 220 -12.95 -12.88 -5.29
N VAL A 221 -13.83 -13.10 -4.29
CA VAL A 221 -14.92 -12.18 -3.95
C VAL A 221 -14.70 -11.68 -2.53
N GLY A 222 -14.52 -10.37 -2.40
CA GLY A 222 -14.22 -9.73 -1.13
C GLY A 222 -14.68 -8.28 -1.09
N ALA A 223 -14.47 -7.65 0.05
CA ALA A 223 -14.77 -6.25 0.26
C ALA A 223 -13.76 -5.63 1.22
N ALA A 224 -13.56 -4.32 1.09
CA ALA A 224 -12.83 -3.53 2.06
C ALA A 224 -13.76 -2.43 2.60
N VAL A 225 -13.79 -2.29 3.92
CA VAL A 225 -14.69 -1.36 4.61
C VAL A 225 -13.86 -0.21 5.18
N VAL A 226 -14.14 1.00 4.74
CA VAL A 226 -13.52 2.23 5.25
C VAL A 226 -14.60 3.07 5.92
N LEU A 227 -14.42 3.41 7.19
CA LEU A 227 -15.33 4.27 7.95
C LEU A 227 -14.52 5.37 8.63
N ASP A 228 -14.95 6.62 8.56
CA ASP A 228 -14.28 7.79 9.15
C ASP A 228 -12.81 7.94 8.70
N GLY A 229 -12.53 7.66 7.42
CA GLY A 229 -11.21 7.71 6.81
C GLY A 229 -10.28 6.59 7.28
N ARG A 230 -10.83 5.54 7.91
CA ARG A 230 -10.06 4.43 8.48
C ARG A 230 -10.55 3.09 7.95
N LEU A 231 -9.61 2.35 7.36
CA LEU A 231 -9.79 0.96 7.00
C LEU A 231 -10.13 0.12 8.25
N ARG A 232 -11.17 -0.71 8.13
CA ARG A 232 -11.65 -1.61 9.18
C ARG A 232 -11.22 -3.03 8.85
N ARG A 233 -10.34 -3.58 9.68
CA ARG A 233 -9.83 -4.96 9.57
C ARG A 233 -10.64 -5.96 10.42
N GLY A 234 -11.36 -5.46 11.42
CA GLY A 234 -12.06 -6.30 12.39
C GLY A 234 -11.11 -6.94 13.40
N ALA A 235 -11.64 -7.79 14.30
CA ALA A 235 -10.84 -8.41 15.35
C ALA A 235 -9.92 -9.54 14.84
N SER A 236 -10.31 -10.22 13.76
CA SER A 236 -9.61 -11.38 13.19
C SER A 236 -8.90 -11.08 11.86
N GLY A 237 -9.05 -9.87 11.32
CA GLY A 237 -8.59 -9.52 9.97
C GLY A 237 -9.59 -9.83 8.85
N GLY A 238 -10.67 -10.56 9.13
CA GLY A 238 -11.64 -11.03 8.13
C GLY A 238 -12.80 -10.07 7.83
N THR A 239 -12.61 -8.76 8.04
CA THR A 239 -13.66 -7.80 7.61
C THR A 239 -13.75 -7.79 6.10
N GLY A 240 -14.97 -7.99 5.58
CA GLY A 240 -15.20 -7.95 4.15
C GLY A 240 -14.94 -9.26 3.42
N GLU A 241 -14.77 -10.37 4.13
CA GLU A 241 -14.80 -11.74 3.57
C GLU A 241 -16.20 -12.16 3.12
N ILE A 242 -16.84 -11.34 2.28
CA ILE A 242 -18.22 -11.50 1.83
C ILE A 242 -18.40 -12.73 0.94
N GLY A 243 -17.32 -13.26 0.36
CA GLY A 243 -17.33 -14.52 -0.37
C GLY A 243 -17.79 -15.71 0.48
N PHE A 244 -17.63 -15.65 1.80
CA PHE A 244 -18.05 -16.67 2.75
C PHE A 244 -19.49 -16.50 3.26
N LEU A 245 -20.25 -15.53 2.75
CA LEU A 245 -21.65 -15.35 3.17
C LEU A 245 -22.51 -16.50 2.62
N PRO A 246 -23.30 -17.19 3.47
CA PRO A 246 -24.31 -18.11 2.99
C PRO A 246 -25.44 -17.32 2.34
N VAL A 247 -25.71 -17.58 1.06
CA VAL A 247 -26.73 -16.87 0.28
C VAL A 247 -27.65 -17.88 -0.42
N PRO A 248 -28.92 -17.52 -0.70
CA PRO A 248 -29.78 -18.37 -1.50
C PRO A 248 -29.14 -18.71 -2.86
N GLY A 249 -29.23 -19.96 -3.27
CA GLY A 249 -28.68 -20.45 -4.55
C GLY A 249 -27.38 -21.25 -4.42
N THR A 250 -26.75 -21.28 -3.26
CA THR A 250 -25.59 -22.16 -3.02
C THR A 250 -26.04 -23.57 -2.60
N GLY A 251 -25.30 -24.59 -3.04
CA GLY A 251 -25.65 -26.00 -2.78
C GLY A 251 -25.21 -26.52 -1.40
N SER A 252 -24.38 -25.78 -0.68
CA SER A 252 -23.82 -26.12 0.62
C SER A 252 -23.59 -24.84 1.45
N LEU A 253 -23.22 -25.00 2.72
CA LEU A 253 -22.73 -23.89 3.54
C LEU A 253 -21.20 -23.79 3.43
N PRO A 254 -20.64 -22.57 3.44
CA PRO A 254 -19.20 -22.38 3.52
C PRO A 254 -18.67 -22.77 4.91
N SER A 255 -17.36 -22.96 5.00
CA SER A 255 -16.65 -23.23 6.24
C SER A 255 -15.78 -22.03 6.65
N ALA A 256 -15.06 -22.16 7.77
CA ALA A 256 -14.12 -21.12 8.22
C ALA A 256 -12.88 -20.98 7.32
N THR A 257 -12.59 -21.98 6.48
CA THR A 257 -11.38 -22.05 5.65
C THR A 257 -11.69 -22.19 4.16
N ASP A 258 -12.96 -22.38 3.82
CA ASP A 258 -13.41 -22.61 2.46
C ASP A 258 -14.69 -21.84 2.18
N CYS A 259 -14.66 -21.04 1.12
CA CYS A 259 -15.79 -20.24 0.66
C CYS A 259 -16.69 -21.00 -0.33
N ASP A 260 -16.39 -22.26 -0.63
CA ASP A 260 -17.27 -23.14 -1.39
C ASP A 260 -18.63 -23.26 -0.68
N GLY A 261 -19.71 -23.03 -1.42
CA GLY A 261 -21.06 -22.90 -0.86
C GLY A 261 -21.41 -21.52 -0.29
N GLY A 262 -20.47 -20.56 -0.32
CA GLY A 262 -20.72 -19.15 -0.04
C GLY A 262 -21.04 -18.33 -1.29
N PHE A 263 -21.22 -17.02 -1.11
CA PHE A 263 -21.44 -16.06 -2.19
C PHE A 263 -20.37 -16.10 -3.29
N HIS A 264 -19.13 -16.46 -2.93
CA HIS A 264 -18.04 -16.64 -3.90
C HIS A 264 -18.40 -17.63 -5.02
N ALA A 265 -19.09 -18.73 -4.70
CA ALA A 265 -19.48 -19.76 -5.65
C ALA A 265 -20.49 -19.28 -6.71
N LEU A 266 -21.12 -18.11 -6.50
CA LEU A 266 -22.08 -17.52 -7.44
C LEU A 266 -21.51 -16.29 -8.16
N ALA A 267 -20.69 -15.50 -7.47
CA ALA A 267 -20.23 -14.19 -7.95
C ALA A 267 -18.74 -14.15 -8.35
N GLY A 268 -17.97 -15.20 -8.07
CA GLY A 268 -16.58 -15.31 -8.49
C GLY A 268 -16.45 -15.45 -10.00
N ALA A 269 -15.32 -15.00 -10.55
CA ALA A 269 -15.09 -15.00 -12.00
C ALA A 269 -15.32 -16.38 -12.64
N ALA A 270 -14.90 -17.47 -11.97
CA ALA A 270 -15.12 -18.83 -12.47
C ALA A 270 -16.61 -19.18 -12.60
N ALA A 271 -17.43 -18.78 -11.62
CA ALA A 271 -18.88 -19.02 -11.63
C ALA A 271 -19.56 -18.22 -12.74
N ILE A 272 -19.19 -16.93 -12.89
CA ILE A 272 -19.73 -16.07 -13.96
C ILE A 272 -19.34 -16.59 -15.35
N VAL A 273 -18.10 -17.03 -15.52
CA VAL A 273 -17.61 -17.63 -16.78
C VAL A 273 -18.35 -18.94 -17.10
N ALA A 274 -18.56 -19.79 -16.09
CA ALA A 274 -19.33 -21.03 -16.27
C ALA A 274 -20.77 -20.72 -16.71
N LEU A 275 -21.44 -19.78 -16.03
CA LEU A 275 -22.79 -19.35 -16.38
C LEU A 275 -22.87 -18.75 -17.79
N ALA A 276 -21.89 -17.93 -18.18
CA ALA A 276 -21.81 -17.37 -19.52
C ALA A 276 -21.74 -18.48 -20.59
N ARG A 277 -20.91 -19.51 -20.37
CA ARG A 277 -20.80 -20.67 -21.28
C ARG A 277 -22.10 -21.46 -21.37
N GLU A 278 -22.80 -21.68 -20.25
CA GLU A 278 -24.10 -22.36 -20.23
C GLU A 278 -25.16 -21.62 -21.07
N HIS A 279 -25.06 -20.29 -21.16
CA HIS A 279 -25.94 -19.45 -21.97
C HIS A 279 -25.39 -19.13 -23.37
N GLY A 280 -24.31 -19.79 -23.81
CA GLY A 280 -23.75 -19.60 -25.15
C GLY A 280 -23.09 -18.23 -25.37
N LEU A 281 -22.72 -17.53 -24.30
CA LEU A 281 -21.97 -16.28 -24.36
C LEU A 281 -20.47 -16.55 -24.46
N PRO A 282 -19.70 -15.66 -25.13
CA PRO A 282 -18.25 -15.74 -25.14
C PRO A 282 -17.71 -15.50 -23.72
N ALA A 283 -16.80 -16.37 -23.30
CA ALA A 283 -16.12 -16.34 -22.00
C ALA A 283 -14.70 -15.81 -22.15
#